data_AF-A0AAW6T1E2-F1
#
_entry.id   AF-A0AAW6T1E2-F1
#
_cell.length_a   1.000
_cell.length_b   1.000
_cell.length_c   1.000
_cell.angle_alpha   90.00
_cell.angle_beta   90.00
_cell.angle_gamma   90.00
#
_symmetry.space_group_name_H-M   'P 1'
#
loop_
_entity.id
_entity.type
_entity.pdbx_description
1 polymer ?
#
loop_
_entity_poly.entity_id
_entity_poly.type
_entity_poly.pdbx_seq_one_letter_code
_entity_poly.pdbx_strand_id
1 'polypeptide(L)'
;MVTAKEDFTRVRELTRAIGYLDGENCAGSGTVESNCIAVEPCEVLCVPLEVYEAHLKFDSKFNQLLLQELAYKLRTCTISSRVNALSPAGVRLAAYLCTVESPSHLNQYIKTNSLEDVASLIGTTKRHLNRILKEWTEKGIIKREEKEIQILNWDKINELSENVRFE
;
A
#
# COMPACT_ATOMS: atom_id res chain seq x y z
N MET A 1 2.39 9.91 -21.04
CA MET A 1 3.59 10.09 -21.86
C MET A 1 4.66 10.70 -20.96
N VAL A 2 5.50 9.88 -20.33
CA VAL A 2 6.61 10.35 -19.49
C VAL A 2 7.88 10.07 -20.27
N THR A 3 8.48 11.14 -20.79
CA THR A 3 9.72 11.09 -21.57
C THR A 3 10.88 11.05 -20.57
N ALA A 4 11.52 9.90 -20.41
CA ALA A 4 12.72 9.78 -19.58
C ALA A 4 13.93 10.30 -20.35
N LYS A 5 14.61 11.31 -19.77
CA LYS A 5 15.89 11.83 -20.24
C LYS A 5 17.00 11.13 -19.45
N GLU A 6 18.03 10.67 -20.16
CA GLU A 6 19.21 10.03 -19.61
C GLU A 6 19.93 10.92 -18.60
N ASP A 7 20.04 10.47 -17.35
CA ASP A 7 21.20 10.67 -16.48
C ASP A 7 21.05 9.80 -15.22
N PHE A 8 21.93 8.82 -15.06
CA PHE A 8 21.91 7.87 -13.94
C PHE A 8 22.50 8.49 -12.68
N THR A 9 21.74 8.53 -11.58
CA THR A 9 22.30 8.65 -10.23
C THR A 9 21.45 7.83 -9.23
N ARG A 10 22.11 6.87 -8.55
CA ARG A 10 21.70 6.02 -7.43
C ARG A 10 20.22 6.09 -6.97
N VAL A 11 19.47 5.03 -7.29
CA VAL A 11 18.16 4.74 -6.69
C VAL A 11 18.36 4.03 -5.34
N ARG A 12 18.08 4.74 -4.25
CA ARG A 12 17.70 4.12 -2.97
C ARG A 12 16.19 3.87 -3.04
N GLU A 13 15.80 2.65 -2.65
CA GLU A 13 14.42 2.15 -2.58
C GLU A 13 13.82 1.64 -3.90
N LEU A 14 14.05 0.34 -4.15
CA LEU A 14 13.28 -0.54 -5.04
C LEU A 14 11.90 -0.86 -4.43
N THR A 15 11.27 0.12 -3.80
CA THR A 15 10.13 -0.14 -2.91
C THR A 15 8.87 0.46 -3.51
N ARG A 16 7.99 -0.46 -3.93
CA ARG A 16 6.60 -0.31 -4.37
C ARG A 16 6.41 -0.18 -5.88
N ALA A 17 5.86 -1.27 -6.43
CA ALA A 17 5.41 -1.47 -7.81
C ALA A 17 6.52 -1.69 -8.86
N ILE A 18 6.89 -2.96 -9.03
CA ILE A 18 7.16 -3.47 -10.38
C ILE A 18 5.83 -3.38 -11.12
N GLY A 19 5.62 -2.27 -11.84
CA GLY A 19 4.50 -2.08 -12.76
C GLY A 19 5.01 -2.25 -14.18
N TYR A 20 4.31 -3.04 -14.98
CA TYR A 20 4.57 -3.16 -16.41
C TYR A 20 3.83 -2.03 -17.12
N LEU A 21 4.56 -1.10 -17.74
CA LEU A 21 3.97 -0.04 -18.56
C LEU A 21 4.19 -0.44 -20.01
N ASP A 22 3.14 -0.98 -20.64
CA ASP A 22 3.23 -1.37 -22.05
C ASP A 22 3.06 -0.15 -22.97
N GLY A 23 3.87 -0.12 -24.03
CA GLY A 23 3.57 0.60 -25.26
C GLY A 23 3.24 -0.46 -26.30
N GLU A 24 1.99 -0.47 -26.77
CA GLU A 24 1.41 -1.38 -27.77
C GLU A 24 2.40 -2.28 -28.53
N ASN A 25 2.59 -3.51 -28.04
CA ASN A 25 2.86 -4.78 -28.77
C ASN A 25 3.87 -5.66 -28.03
N CYS A 26 3.38 -6.61 -27.22
CA CYS A 26 4.20 -7.71 -26.71
C CYS A 26 3.53 -9.06 -27.01
N ALA A 27 4.17 -9.89 -27.82
CA ALA A 27 3.72 -11.21 -28.25
C ALA A 27 3.93 -12.31 -27.19
N GLY A 28 3.68 -11.99 -25.92
CA GLY A 28 3.70 -12.90 -24.77
C GLY A 28 2.40 -12.74 -23.99
N SER A 29 1.67 -13.83 -23.75
CA SER A 29 0.26 -13.82 -23.33
C SER A 29 0.04 -13.36 -21.88
N GLY A 30 0.02 -12.05 -21.66
CA GLY A 30 -0.43 -11.46 -20.40
C GLY A 30 -0.85 -10.02 -20.62
N THR A 31 -2.13 -9.72 -20.44
CA THR A 31 -2.60 -8.34 -20.34
C THR A 31 -2.24 -7.78 -18.98
N VAL A 32 -1.84 -6.52 -18.92
CA VAL A 32 -1.63 -5.83 -17.65
C VAL A 32 -2.98 -5.70 -16.94
N GLU A 33 -3.13 -6.37 -15.80
CA GLU A 33 -4.39 -6.38 -15.03
C GLU A 33 -4.46 -5.28 -13.96
N SER A 34 -3.48 -4.37 -13.91
CA SER A 34 -3.38 -3.34 -12.88
C SER A 34 -2.90 -2.02 -13.44
N ASN A 35 -3.55 -0.93 -13.03
CA ASN A 35 -3.14 0.42 -13.40
C ASN A 35 -2.20 1.00 -12.33
N CYS A 36 -1.24 1.82 -12.75
CA CYS A 36 -0.36 2.55 -11.85
C CYS A 36 -0.51 4.06 -12.12
N ILE A 37 -0.74 4.83 -11.05
CA ILE A 37 -0.91 6.28 -11.12
C ILE A 37 0.04 6.91 -10.09
N ALA A 38 0.82 7.89 -10.52
CA ALA A 38 1.64 8.69 -9.62
C ALA A 38 0.74 9.67 -8.84
N VAL A 39 0.72 9.54 -7.52
CA VAL A 39 -0.02 10.44 -6.62
C VAL A 39 0.77 11.70 -6.27
N GLU A 40 2.08 11.68 -6.49
CA GLU A 40 3.04 12.77 -6.25
C GLU A 40 4.11 12.74 -7.35
N PRO A 41 4.88 13.83 -7.57
CA PRO A 41 6.01 13.81 -8.50
C PRO A 41 7.01 12.71 -8.13
N CYS A 42 7.28 11.79 -9.06
CA CYS A 42 8.17 10.66 -8.84
C CYS A 42 9.08 10.39 -10.05
N GLU A 43 10.20 9.73 -9.77
CA GLU A 43 11.12 9.19 -10.78
C GLU A 43 10.92 7.67 -10.87
N VAL A 44 10.96 7.14 -12.09
CA VAL A 44 10.69 5.72 -12.35
C VAL A 44 11.83 5.14 -13.18
N LEU A 45 12.35 3.99 -12.75
CA LEU A 45 13.31 3.21 -13.52
C LEU A 45 12.57 2.28 -14.48
N CYS A 46 12.71 2.54 -15.77
CA CYS A 46 12.16 1.68 -16.82
C CYS A 46 13.23 0.72 -17.34
N VAL A 47 12.89 -0.56 -17.43
CA VAL A 47 13.70 -1.57 -18.10
C VAL A 47 12.99 -1.96 -19.39
N PRO A 48 13.53 -1.62 -20.58
CA PRO A 48 12.95 -2.04 -21.84
C PRO A 48 12.86 -3.57 -21.94
N LEU A 49 11.80 -4.07 -22.58
CA LEU A 49 11.58 -5.51 -22.68
C LEU A 49 12.72 -6.19 -23.45
N GLU A 50 13.25 -5.54 -24.47
CA GLU A 50 14.36 -6.05 -25.28
C GLU A 50 15.62 -6.25 -24.44
N VAL A 51 15.89 -5.31 -23.52
CA VAL A 51 17.02 -5.40 -22.58
C VAL A 51 16.80 -6.56 -21.59
N TYR A 52 15.57 -6.71 -21.08
CA TYR A 52 15.24 -7.84 -20.22
C TYR A 52 15.43 -9.17 -20.94
N GLU A 53 14.91 -9.32 -22.15
CA GLU A 53 15.01 -10.57 -22.91
C GLU A 53 16.45 -10.93 -23.29
N ALA A 54 17.24 -9.93 -23.70
CA ALA A 54 18.61 -10.15 -24.13
C ALA A 54 19.58 -10.43 -22.96
N HIS A 55 19.37 -9.80 -21.80
CA HIS A 55 20.39 -9.76 -20.74
C HIS A 55 19.94 -10.28 -19.38
N LEU A 56 18.65 -10.22 -19.04
CA LEU A 56 18.17 -10.46 -17.66
C LEU A 56 17.35 -11.75 -17.52
N LYS A 57 16.67 -12.20 -18.59
CA LYS A 57 15.76 -13.36 -18.58
C LYS A 57 16.36 -14.63 -17.98
N PHE A 58 17.64 -14.87 -18.24
CA PHE A 58 18.37 -16.05 -17.75
C PHE A 58 19.42 -15.73 -16.68
N ASP A 59 19.46 -14.49 -16.18
CA ASP A 59 20.34 -14.13 -15.09
C ASP A 59 19.79 -14.67 -13.75
N SER A 60 20.54 -15.60 -13.15
CA SER A 60 20.12 -16.28 -11.92
C SER A 60 19.97 -15.33 -10.72
N LYS A 61 20.79 -14.28 -10.62
CA LYS A 61 20.74 -13.33 -9.49
C LYS A 61 19.52 -12.43 -9.63
N PHE A 62 19.24 -11.95 -10.83
CA PHE A 62 18.05 -11.16 -11.14
C PHE A 62 16.78 -11.97 -10.89
N ASN A 63 16.74 -13.22 -11.35
CA ASN A 63 15.60 -14.11 -11.12
C ASN A 63 15.39 -14.43 -9.64
N GLN A 64 16.46 -14.61 -8.86
CA GLN A 64 16.36 -14.79 -7.42
C GLN A 64 15.76 -13.55 -6.73
N LEU A 65 16.16 -12.35 -7.16
CA LEU A 65 15.59 -11.10 -6.66
C LEU A 65 14.10 -11.00 -7.01
N LEU A 66 13.71 -11.30 -8.26
CA LEU A 66 12.30 -11.31 -8.67
C LEU A 66 11.47 -12.32 -7.86
N LEU A 67 12.00 -13.53 -7.63
CA LEU A 67 11.33 -14.55 -6.83
C LEU A 67 11.13 -14.13 -5.37
N GLN A 68 12.12 -13.46 -4.78
CA GLN A 68 12.00 -12.92 -3.42
C GLN A 68 10.89 -11.87 -3.35
N GLU A 69 10.86 -10.93 -4.31
CA GLU A 69 9.82 -9.90 -4.39
C GLU A 69 8.42 -10.50 -4.63
N LEU A 70 8.30 -11.49 -5.52
CA LEU A 70 7.04 -12.19 -5.77
C LEU A 70 6.55 -12.95 -4.53
N ALA A 71 7.43 -13.67 -3.85
CA ALA A 71 7.09 -14.40 -2.63
C ALA A 71 6.63 -13.44 -1.51
N TYR A 72 7.32 -12.30 -1.37
CA TYR A 72 6.93 -11.25 -0.43
C TYR A 72 5.53 -10.70 -0.76
N LYS A 73 5.28 -10.27 -2.00
CA LYS A 73 3.97 -9.76 -2.43
C LYS A 73 2.85 -10.78 -2.26
N LEU A 74 3.08 -12.04 -2.63
CA LEU A 74 2.09 -13.11 -2.48
C LEU A 74 1.72 -13.31 -1.01
N ARG A 75 2.73 -13.32 -0.12
CA ARG A 75 2.53 -13.43 1.32
C ARG A 75 1.68 -12.28 1.86
N THR A 76 2.04 -11.03 1.54
CA THR A 76 1.29 -9.84 1.97
C THR A 76 -0.15 -9.84 1.43
N CYS A 77 -0.36 -10.24 0.17
CA CYS A 77 -1.70 -10.40 -0.39
C CYS A 77 -2.51 -11.47 0.36
N THR A 78 -1.90 -12.60 0.69
CA THR A 78 -2.55 -13.69 1.44
C THR A 78 -2.95 -13.23 2.84
N ILE A 79 -2.06 -12.52 3.54
CA ILE A 79 -2.33 -11.97 4.87
C ILE A 79 -3.44 -10.94 4.81
N SER A 80 -3.37 -9.99 3.87
CA SER A 80 -4.40 -8.96 3.68
C SER A 80 -5.76 -9.58 3.36
N SER A 81 -5.79 -10.62 2.52
CA SER A 81 -7.03 -11.33 2.16
C SER A 81 -7.65 -12.04 3.37
N ARG A 82 -6.83 -12.72 4.17
CA ARG A 82 -7.26 -13.37 5.42
C ARG A 82 -7.82 -12.36 6.41
N VAL A 83 -7.11 -11.26 6.64
CA VAL A 83 -7.55 -10.18 7.55
C VAL A 83 -8.86 -9.55 7.04
N ASN A 84 -8.96 -9.28 5.73
CA ASN A 84 -10.17 -8.73 5.14
C ASN A 84 -11.38 -9.66 5.25
N ALA A 85 -11.17 -10.98 5.13
CA ALA A 85 -12.24 -11.98 5.21
C ALA A 85 -12.70 -12.26 6.65
N LEU A 86 -11.78 -12.27 7.62
CA LEU A 86 -12.04 -12.80 8.96
C LEU A 86 -12.21 -11.73 10.03
N SER A 87 -11.72 -10.51 9.81
CA SER A 87 -11.76 -9.45 10.82
C SER A 87 -12.88 -8.45 10.52
N PRO A 88 -13.67 -8.01 11.52
CA PRO A 88 -14.61 -6.90 11.35
C PRO A 88 -13.90 -5.62 10.90
N ALA A 89 -14.61 -4.73 10.19
CA ALA A 89 -14.00 -3.52 9.64
C ALA A 89 -13.38 -2.58 10.70
N GLY A 90 -13.86 -2.60 11.94
CA GLY A 90 -13.26 -1.86 13.07
C GLY A 90 -11.88 -2.41 13.47
N VAL A 91 -11.74 -3.74 13.51
CA VAL A 91 -10.46 -4.41 13.78
C VAL A 91 -9.46 -4.12 12.67
N ARG A 92 -9.91 -4.14 11.40
CA ARG A 92 -9.06 -3.80 10.25
C ARG A 92 -8.62 -2.34 10.25
N LEU A 93 -9.50 -1.42 10.62
CA LEU A 93 -9.12 -0.02 10.79
C LEU A 93 -8.06 0.14 11.88
N ALA A 94 -8.24 -0.51 13.03
CA ALA A 94 -7.26 -0.47 14.12
C ALA A 94 -5.90 -1.06 13.70
N ALA A 95 -5.90 -2.25 13.07
CA ALA A 95 -4.71 -2.89 12.53
C ALA A 95 -3.97 -2.03 11.50
N TYR A 96 -4.72 -1.32 10.63
CA TYR A 96 -4.14 -0.38 9.68
C TYR A 96 -3.43 0.77 10.40
N LEU A 97 -4.07 1.37 11.42
CA LEU A 97 -3.49 2.46 12.21
C LEU A 97 -2.19 2.03 12.91
N CYS A 98 -2.17 0.83 13.50
CA CYS A 98 -0.97 0.25 14.10
C CYS A 98 0.15 -0.02 13.06
N THR A 99 -0.21 -0.27 11.80
CA THR A 99 0.77 -0.53 10.73
C THR A 99 1.39 0.78 10.20
N VAL A 100 0.60 1.86 10.13
CA VAL A 100 1.10 3.19 9.73
C VAL A 100 1.71 3.97 10.90
N GLU A 101 1.59 3.47 12.13
CA GLU A 101 2.27 3.97 13.32
C GLU A 101 3.78 3.76 13.18
N SER A 102 4.45 4.68 12.49
CA SER A 102 5.91 4.76 12.42
C SER A 102 6.44 5.74 13.46
N PRO A 103 7.57 5.46 14.12
CA PRO A 103 8.17 6.35 15.12
C PRO A 103 8.54 7.74 14.58
N SER A 104 8.56 7.91 13.26
CA SER A 104 8.81 9.20 12.59
C SER A 104 7.52 9.99 12.31
N HIS A 105 6.36 9.34 12.31
CA HIS A 105 5.05 9.96 12.11
C HIS A 105 4.40 10.26 13.47
N LEU A 106 5.02 11.19 14.20
CA LEU A 106 4.45 11.83 15.41
C LEU A 106 3.19 12.66 15.12
N ASN A 107 2.71 12.67 13.87
CA ASN A 107 1.48 13.34 13.51
C ASN A 107 0.33 12.37 13.73
N GLN A 108 -0.27 12.49 14.92
CA GLN A 108 -1.44 11.78 15.45
C GLN A 108 -2.71 11.93 14.57
N TYR A 109 -2.59 12.40 13.34
CA TYR A 109 -3.65 12.96 12.52
C TYR A 109 -3.81 12.20 11.19
N ILE A 110 -5.00 11.66 10.96
CA ILE A 110 -5.40 11.07 9.67
C ILE A 110 -6.25 12.09 8.92
N LYS A 111 -5.89 12.44 7.69
CA LYS A 111 -6.68 13.39 6.89
C LYS A 111 -7.97 12.74 6.36
N THR A 112 -9.02 13.54 6.23
CA THR A 112 -10.35 13.05 5.81
C THR A 112 -10.40 12.65 4.33
N ASN A 113 -9.59 13.27 3.47
CA ASN A 113 -9.45 12.88 2.06
C ASN A 113 -8.77 11.52 1.89
N SER A 114 -7.83 11.16 2.76
CA SER A 114 -7.24 9.82 2.76
C SER A 114 -8.19 8.72 3.26
N LEU A 115 -9.35 9.06 3.86
CA LEU A 115 -10.29 8.02 4.34
C LEU A 115 -10.94 7.23 3.20
N GLU A 116 -11.08 7.80 2.01
CA GLU A 116 -11.50 7.03 0.83
C GLU A 116 -10.47 5.94 0.52
N ASP A 117 -9.19 6.31 0.47
CA ASP A 117 -8.09 5.38 0.15
C ASP A 117 -7.93 4.31 1.23
N VAL A 118 -8.01 4.72 2.50
CA VAL A 118 -7.99 3.79 3.64
C VAL A 118 -9.16 2.81 3.55
N ALA A 119 -10.37 3.30 3.27
CA ALA A 119 -11.54 2.43 3.14
C ALA A 119 -11.39 1.42 2.00
N SER A 120 -10.86 1.85 0.85
CA SER A 120 -10.54 0.97 -0.28
C SER A 120 -9.52 -0.09 0.11
N LEU A 121 -8.44 0.31 0.79
CA LEU A 121 -7.36 -0.59 1.23
C LEU A 121 -7.85 -1.68 2.20
N ILE A 122 -8.64 -1.31 3.22
CA ILE A 122 -9.14 -2.28 4.22
C ILE A 122 -10.44 -2.97 3.80
N GLY A 123 -10.83 -2.85 2.53
CA GLY A 123 -12.00 -3.51 1.94
C GLY A 123 -13.32 -3.10 2.59
N THR A 124 -13.55 -1.81 2.78
CA THR A 124 -14.81 -1.27 3.32
C THR A 124 -15.25 0.00 2.58
N THR A 125 -16.35 0.61 3.02
CA THR A 125 -16.83 1.88 2.47
C THR A 125 -16.51 3.02 3.43
N LYS A 126 -16.23 4.22 2.91
CA LYS A 126 -16.08 5.43 3.73
C LYS A 126 -17.27 5.66 4.67
N ARG A 127 -18.48 5.29 4.25
CA ARG A 127 -19.69 5.36 5.10
C ARG A 127 -19.56 4.46 6.32
N HIS A 128 -19.15 3.21 6.12
CA HIS A 128 -18.96 2.27 7.23
C HIS A 128 -17.81 2.71 8.14
N LEU A 129 -16.72 3.22 7.55
CA LEU A 129 -15.59 3.76 8.29
C LEU A 129 -16.02 4.94 9.18
N ASN A 130 -16.81 5.88 8.64
CA ASN A 130 -17.35 7.00 9.42
C ASN A 130 -18.25 6.54 10.59
N ARG A 131 -18.97 5.42 10.45
CA ARG A 131 -19.76 4.86 11.55
C ARG A 131 -18.86 4.40 12.70
N ILE A 132 -17.79 3.66 12.37
CA ILE A 132 -16.79 3.20 13.35
C ILE A 132 -16.11 4.38 14.04
N LEU A 133 -15.66 5.37 13.25
CA LEU A 133 -15.02 6.57 13.79
C LEU A 133 -15.96 7.37 14.72
N LYS A 134 -17.25 7.44 14.40
CA LYS A 134 -18.24 8.07 15.29
C LYS A 134 -18.33 7.33 16.63
N GLU A 135 -18.45 6.00 16.60
CA GLU A 135 -18.46 5.18 17.82
C GLU A 135 -17.17 5.34 18.64
N TRP A 136 -16.01 5.43 17.99
CA TRP A 136 -14.73 5.66 18.66
C TRP A 136 -14.59 7.06 19.24
N THR A 137 -15.20 8.06 18.58
CA THR A 137 -15.27 9.44 19.10
C THR A 137 -16.13 9.48 20.37
N GLU A 138 -17.29 8.81 20.37
CA GLU A 138 -18.18 8.70 21.54
C GLU A 138 -17.50 7.97 22.71
N LYS A 139 -16.60 7.01 22.41
CA LYS A 139 -15.79 6.30 23.41
C LYS A 139 -14.51 7.04 23.85
N GLY A 140 -14.26 8.24 23.31
CA GLY A 140 -13.06 9.03 23.62
C GLY A 140 -11.74 8.40 23.17
N ILE A 141 -11.76 7.54 22.15
CA ILE A 141 -10.57 6.88 21.59
C ILE A 141 -9.88 7.79 20.57
N ILE A 142 -10.68 8.54 19.82
CA ILE A 142 -10.23 9.50 18.81
C ILE A 142 -11.00 10.82 18.97
N LYS A 143 -10.46 11.88 18.38
CA LYS A 143 -11.11 13.18 18.26
C LYS A 143 -11.16 13.58 16.79
N ARG A 144 -12.33 14.01 16.34
CA ARG A 144 -12.50 14.52 14.97
C ARG A 144 -12.32 16.03 14.97
N GLU A 145 -11.36 16.51 14.17
CA GLU A 145 -11.16 17.90 13.81
C GLU A 145 -11.58 18.08 12.34
N GLU A 146 -11.90 19.30 11.88
CA GLU A 146 -12.65 19.53 10.63
C GLU A 146 -12.20 18.69 9.43
N LYS A 147 -10.88 18.56 9.23
CA LYS A 147 -10.29 17.79 8.13
C LYS A 147 -9.42 16.63 8.60
N GLU A 148 -9.27 16.43 9.90
CA GLU A 148 -8.28 15.50 10.46
C GLU A 148 -8.86 14.71 11.64
N ILE A 149 -8.37 13.49 11.83
CA ILE A 149 -8.74 12.64 12.96
C ILE A 149 -7.53 12.48 13.85
N GLN A 150 -7.62 12.98 15.07
CA GLN A 150 -6.60 12.82 16.09
C GLN A 150 -6.81 11.52 16.86
N ILE A 151 -5.77 10.71 17.02
CA ILE A 151 -5.77 9.54 17.90
C ILE A 151 -5.47 9.99 19.33
N LEU A 152 -6.37 9.70 20.27
CA LEU A 152 -6.22 10.08 21.68
C LEU A 152 -5.62 8.94 22.53
N ASN A 153 -5.85 7.69 22.15
CA ASN A 153 -5.45 6.53 22.94
C ASN A 153 -5.00 5.37 22.03
N TRP A 154 -3.68 5.24 21.86
CA TRP A 154 -3.06 4.17 21.08
C TRP A 154 -3.17 2.79 21.73
N ASP A 155 -3.16 2.71 23.06
CA ASP A 155 -3.32 1.43 23.78
C ASP A 155 -4.67 0.79 23.44
N LYS A 156 -5.75 1.57 23.43
CA LYS A 156 -7.08 1.11 23.01
C LYS A 156 -7.12 0.73 21.53
N ILE A 157 -6.39 1.42 20.66
CA ILE A 157 -6.31 1.05 19.23
C ILE A 157 -5.56 -0.29 19.08
N ASN A 158 -4.47 -0.48 19.81
CA ASN A 158 -3.75 -1.75 19.85
C ASN A 158 -4.64 -2.90 20.36
N GLU A 159 -5.42 -2.68 21.42
CA GLU A 159 -6.42 -3.65 21.90
C GLU A 159 -7.48 -3.97 20.82
N LEU A 160 -8.02 -2.94 20.16
CA LEU A 160 -9.01 -3.08 19.09
C LEU A 160 -8.48 -3.77 17.84
N SER A 161 -7.16 -3.76 17.63
CA SER A 161 -6.52 -4.47 16.52
C SER A 161 -6.53 -5.99 16.72
N GLU A 162 -6.80 -6.49 17.93
CA GLU A 162 -6.75 -7.92 18.28
C GLU A 162 -5.40 -8.57 17.92
N ASN A 163 -4.30 -7.80 17.96
CA ASN A 163 -2.96 -8.19 17.49
C ASN A 163 -2.88 -8.54 15.98
N VAL A 164 -3.88 -8.14 15.19
CA VAL A 164 -3.83 -8.22 13.74
C VAL A 164 -2.97 -7.08 13.21
N ARG A 165 -2.03 -7.41 12.32
CA ARG A 165 -1.20 -6.44 11.61
C ARG A 165 -1.18 -6.74 10.11
N PHE A 166 -1.10 -5.69 9.31
CA PHE A 166 -0.85 -5.80 7.87
C PHE A 166 0.68 -5.87 7.66
N GLU A 167 1.30 -7.00 8.02
CA GLU A 167 2.73 -7.28 7.79
C GLU A 167 2.92 -8.39 6.75
#